data_AF-T1ED06-F1
#
_entry.id   AF-T1ED06-F1
#
_cell.length_a   1.000
_cell.length_b   1.000
_cell.length_c   1.000
_cell.angle_alpha   90.00
_cell.angle_beta   90.00
_cell.angle_gamma   90.00
#
_symmetry.space_group_name_H-M   'P 1'
#
loop_
_entity.id
_entity.type
_entity.pdbx_description
1 polymer ?
#
loop_
_entity_poly.entity_id
_entity_poly.type
_entity_poly.pdbx_seq_one_letter_code
_entity_poly.pdbx_strand_id
1 'polypeptide(L)'
;MKVLVLLAACFAATLAFDIPEPYKWDESFKVDYEKLDEQHKGLFQAIFDVCAAPADAAALAHLKDVIEKHFRFEEGMMTAADYAGYADHKKAHDGFEARLKEGQVPVAADDVKAAKEWLVNHIKGVDFKYKTLL
;
A
#
# COMPACT_ATOMS: atom_id res chain seq x y z
N MET A 1 33.76 0.78 16.04
CA MET A 1 33.29 1.38 14.77
C MET A 1 31.90 0.87 14.48
N LYS A 2 30.85 1.65 14.78
CA LYS A 2 29.50 1.39 14.30
C LYS A 2 29.32 2.25 13.06
N VAL A 3 29.26 1.61 11.89
CA VAL A 3 29.01 2.28 10.63
C VAL A 3 27.56 2.76 10.67
N LEU A 4 27.38 4.08 10.74
CA LEU A 4 26.08 4.73 10.60
C LEU A 4 25.73 4.69 9.11
N VAL A 5 24.89 3.73 8.70
CA VAL A 5 24.30 3.77 7.36
C VAL A 5 23.23 4.85 7.38
N LEU A 6 23.54 6.00 6.79
CA LEU A 6 22.55 7.00 6.41
C LEU A 6 21.63 6.36 5.37
N LEU A 7 20.46 5.91 5.78
CA LEU A 7 19.35 5.70 4.86
C LEU A 7 18.89 7.08 4.41
N ALA A 8 19.23 7.40 3.15
CA ALA A 8 18.70 8.53 2.42
C ALA A 8 17.19 8.36 2.28
N ALA A 9 16.44 8.89 3.23
CA ALA A 9 15.03 9.15 3.03
C ALA A 9 14.92 10.29 2.00
N CYS A 10 14.72 9.94 0.73
CA CYS A 10 14.13 10.87 -0.22
C CYS A 10 12.72 11.19 0.26
N PHE A 11 12.62 12.14 1.18
CA PHE A 11 11.38 12.79 1.57
C PHE A 11 10.92 13.64 0.38
N ALA A 12 10.19 13.04 -0.54
CA ALA A 12 9.21 13.80 -1.30
C ALA A 12 8.10 14.17 -0.32
N ALA A 13 8.29 15.30 0.38
CA ALA A 13 7.25 15.92 1.18
C ALA A 13 6.18 16.47 0.23
N THR A 14 5.18 15.64 -0.08
CA THR A 14 3.97 16.05 -0.78
C THR A 14 2.79 15.57 0.05
N LEU A 15 2.22 16.50 0.83
CA LEU A 15 0.91 16.42 1.51
C LEU A 15 0.54 15.02 2.03
N ALA A 16 0.93 14.71 3.27
CA ALA A 16 0.42 13.51 3.94
C ALA A 16 -1.09 13.66 4.13
N PHE A 17 -1.88 12.76 3.53
CA PHE A 17 -3.32 12.69 3.79
C PHE A 17 -3.58 12.16 5.20
N ASP A 18 -4.72 12.55 5.79
CA ASP A 18 -5.11 12.07 7.12
C ASP A 18 -5.26 10.55 7.14
N ILE A 19 -4.61 9.91 8.12
CA ILE A 19 -4.71 8.47 8.35
C ILE A 19 -6.00 8.20 9.15
N PRO A 20 -6.93 7.38 8.66
CA PRO A 20 -8.20 7.14 9.34
C PRO A 20 -8.00 6.40 10.66
N GLU A 21 -8.81 6.76 11.66
CA GLU A 21 -8.90 6.11 12.96
C GLU A 21 -10.39 5.95 13.36
N PRO A 22 -10.93 4.71 13.47
CA PRO A 22 -10.27 3.43 13.24
C PRO A 22 -9.75 3.29 11.80
N TYR A 23 -8.64 2.56 11.62
CA TYR A 23 -8.02 2.36 10.30
C TYR A 23 -8.91 1.51 9.40
N LYS A 24 -9.75 2.16 8.61
CA LYS A 24 -10.78 1.55 7.77
C LYS A 24 -10.93 2.35 6.48
N TRP A 25 -11.22 1.64 5.40
CA TRP A 25 -11.61 2.26 4.13
C TRP A 25 -12.92 3.05 4.29
N ASP A 26 -13.01 4.18 3.60
CA ASP A 26 -14.21 4.98 3.43
C ASP A 26 -14.33 5.50 1.99
N GLU A 27 -15.48 6.09 1.64
CA GLU A 27 -15.76 6.57 0.27
C GLU A 27 -14.76 7.63 -0.23
N SER A 28 -13.97 8.27 0.63
CA SER A 28 -12.92 9.21 0.21
C SER A 28 -11.71 8.53 -0.45
N PHE A 29 -11.65 7.20 -0.44
CA PHE A 29 -10.62 6.38 -1.11
C PHE A 29 -11.10 5.77 -2.44
N LYS A 30 -12.31 6.12 -2.89
CA LYS A 30 -12.94 5.51 -4.06
C LYS A 30 -12.24 5.90 -5.37
N VAL A 31 -11.86 4.89 -6.16
CA VAL A 31 -11.22 5.05 -7.48
C VAL A 31 -12.18 4.86 -8.66
N ASP A 32 -13.45 4.56 -8.39
CA ASP A 32 -14.53 4.39 -9.37
C ASP A 32 -14.35 3.17 -10.30
N TYR A 33 -13.62 2.17 -9.82
CA TYR A 33 -13.52 0.83 -10.42
C TYR A 33 -13.88 -0.19 -9.34
N GLU A 34 -15.08 -0.76 -9.43
CA GLU A 34 -15.69 -1.58 -8.37
C GLU A 34 -14.74 -2.64 -7.80
N LYS A 35 -14.03 -3.35 -8.68
CA LYS A 35 -13.08 -4.39 -8.23
C LYS A 35 -11.85 -3.84 -7.52
N LEU A 36 -11.32 -2.68 -7.93
CA LEU A 36 -10.21 -2.03 -7.22
C LEU A 36 -10.68 -1.48 -5.88
N ASP A 37 -11.88 -0.90 -5.82
CA ASP A 37 -12.48 -0.42 -4.57
C ASP A 37 -12.69 -1.56 -3.55
N GLU A 38 -13.16 -2.73 -4.00
CA GLU A 38 -13.27 -3.92 -3.16
C GLU A 38 -11.90 -4.46 -2.71
N GLN A 39 -10.90 -4.45 -3.60
CA GLN A 39 -9.54 -4.82 -3.22
C GLN A 39 -8.97 -3.86 -2.17
N HIS A 40 -9.10 -2.54 -2.35
CA HIS A 40 -8.66 -1.53 -1.39
C HIS A 40 -9.28 -1.76 -0.01
N LYS A 41 -10.59 -2.02 0.08
CA LYS A 41 -11.24 -2.38 1.36
C LYS A 41 -10.54 -3.58 2.03
N GLY A 42 -10.21 -4.61 1.26
CA GLY A 42 -9.44 -5.76 1.73
C GLY A 42 -8.04 -5.40 2.24
N LEU A 43 -7.34 -4.48 1.57
CA LEU A 43 -6.02 -4.02 2.01
C LEU A 43 -6.08 -3.29 3.35
N PHE A 44 -7.04 -2.37 3.51
CA PHE A 44 -7.27 -1.67 4.77
C PHE A 44 -7.53 -2.66 5.91
N GLN A 45 -8.39 -3.66 5.66
CA GLN A 45 -8.70 -4.70 6.64
C GLN A 45 -7.46 -5.53 7.00
N ALA A 46 -6.67 -5.98 6.02
CA ALA A 46 -5.49 -6.81 6.28
C ALA A 46 -4.41 -6.05 7.08
N ILE A 47 -4.20 -4.75 6.82
CA ILE A 47 -3.30 -3.91 7.64
C ILE A 47 -3.86 -3.73 9.05
N PHE A 48 -5.17 -3.54 9.20
CA PHE A 48 -5.82 -3.47 10.51
C PHE A 48 -5.64 -4.78 11.30
N ASP A 49 -5.80 -5.94 10.66
CA ASP A 49 -5.66 -7.24 11.31
C ASP A 49 -4.23 -7.48 11.81
N VAL A 50 -3.21 -7.12 11.01
CA VAL A 50 -1.80 -7.14 11.45
C VAL A 50 -1.55 -6.17 12.60
N CYS A 51 -2.18 -4.99 12.60
CA CYS A 51 -2.10 -4.05 13.72
C CYS A 51 -2.70 -4.61 15.00
N ALA A 52 -3.81 -5.35 14.90
CA ALA A 52 -4.50 -5.96 16.03
C ALA A 52 -3.76 -7.20 16.57
N ALA A 53 -3.08 -7.95 15.70
CA ALA A 53 -2.36 -9.18 16.04
C ALA A 53 -0.95 -9.21 15.41
N PRO A 54 0.01 -8.38 15.86
CA PRO A 54 1.30 -8.24 15.20
C PRO A 54 2.16 -9.51 15.21
N ALA A 55 1.90 -10.44 16.15
CA ALA A 55 2.57 -11.74 16.23
C ALA A 55 1.92 -12.85 15.37
N ASP A 56 0.79 -12.56 14.71
CA ASP A 56 0.06 -13.54 13.90
C ASP A 56 0.69 -13.69 12.51
N ALA A 57 1.37 -14.82 12.30
CA ALA A 57 2.00 -15.13 11.02
C ALA A 57 0.98 -15.30 9.87
N ALA A 58 -0.24 -15.75 10.17
CA ALA A 58 -1.29 -15.90 9.17
C ALA A 58 -1.84 -14.54 8.75
N ALA A 59 -2.00 -13.59 9.68
CA ALA A 59 -2.39 -12.21 9.35
C ALA A 59 -1.35 -11.54 8.45
N LEU A 60 -0.05 -11.66 8.78
CA LEU A 60 1.02 -11.13 7.94
C LEU A 60 1.08 -11.82 6.56
N ALA A 61 0.91 -13.14 6.50
CA ALA A 61 0.86 -13.87 5.24
C ALA A 61 -0.34 -13.45 4.37
N HIS A 62 -1.50 -13.22 4.99
CA HIS A 62 -2.69 -12.73 4.31
C HIS A 62 -2.47 -11.32 3.73
N LEU A 63 -1.87 -10.40 4.50
CA LEU A 63 -1.50 -9.07 4.03
C LEU A 63 -0.61 -9.12 2.78
N LYS A 64 0.42 -9.98 2.79
CA LYS A 64 1.32 -10.16 1.64
C LYS A 64 0.55 -10.64 0.40
N ASP A 65 -0.31 -11.64 0.56
CA ASP A 65 -1.12 -12.22 -0.52
C ASP A 65 -2.11 -11.23 -1.14
N VAL A 66 -2.85 -10.46 -0.31
CA VAL A 66 -3.84 -9.51 -0.85
C VAL A 66 -3.19 -8.31 -1.53
N ILE A 67 -2.03 -7.85 -1.05
CA ILE A 67 -1.26 -6.78 -1.68
C ILE A 67 -0.75 -7.22 -3.04
N GLU A 68 -0.10 -8.39 -3.13
CA GLU A 68 0.40 -8.92 -4.41
C GLU A 68 -0.75 -9.05 -5.42
N LYS A 69 -1.87 -9.66 -5.01
CA LYS A 69 -3.04 -9.85 -5.90
C LYS A 69 -3.64 -8.54 -6.38
N HIS A 70 -3.71 -7.52 -5.52
CA HIS A 70 -4.20 -6.20 -5.88
C HIS A 70 -3.26 -5.53 -6.89
N PHE A 71 -1.95 -5.44 -6.59
CA PHE A 71 -0.98 -4.80 -7.48
C PHE A 71 -0.95 -5.45 -8.86
N ARG A 72 -0.96 -6.79 -8.94
CA ARG A 72 -0.98 -7.48 -10.25
C ARG A 72 -2.27 -7.22 -11.03
N PHE A 73 -3.41 -7.12 -10.35
CA PHE A 73 -4.67 -6.82 -11.01
C PHE A 73 -4.71 -5.38 -11.54
N GLU A 74 -4.31 -4.41 -10.73
CA GLU A 74 -4.26 -3.00 -11.09
C GLU A 74 -3.23 -2.71 -12.19
N GLU A 75 -2.03 -3.29 -12.09
CA GLU A 75 -1.02 -3.24 -13.15
C GLU A 75 -1.53 -3.85 -14.47
N GLY A 76 -2.33 -4.92 -14.38
CA GLY A 76 -3.02 -5.50 -15.54
C GLY A 76 -4.00 -4.53 -16.20
N MET A 77 -4.75 -3.76 -15.40
CA MET A 77 -5.63 -2.71 -15.93
C MET A 77 -4.84 -1.56 -16.55
N MET A 78 -3.78 -1.08 -15.88
CA MET A 78 -2.91 -0.02 -16.39
C MET A 78 -2.26 -0.38 -17.73
N THR A 79 -1.74 -1.61 -17.85
CA THR A 79 -1.11 -2.08 -19.09
C THR A 79 -2.12 -2.27 -20.22
N ALA A 80 -3.33 -2.76 -19.93
CA ALA A 80 -4.39 -2.90 -20.92
C ALA A 80 -4.91 -1.56 -21.47
N ALA A 81 -4.80 -0.49 -20.69
CA ALA A 81 -5.21 0.86 -21.05
C ALA A 81 -4.09 1.73 -21.65
N ASP A 82 -2.88 1.17 -21.85
CA ASP A 82 -1.68 1.93 -22.24
C ASP A 82 -1.43 3.15 -21.32
N TYR A 83 -1.69 2.99 -20.02
CA TYR A 83 -1.64 4.10 -19.06
C TYR A 83 -0.21 4.66 -18.94
N ALA A 84 -0.04 5.93 -19.33
CA ALA A 84 1.27 6.58 -19.39
C ALA A 84 2.03 6.61 -18.05
N GLY A 85 1.30 6.57 -16.92
CA GLY A 85 1.87 6.57 -15.56
C GLY A 85 2.31 5.20 -15.05
N TYR A 86 2.16 4.12 -15.84
CA TYR A 86 2.39 2.74 -15.39
C TYR A 86 3.78 2.51 -14.79
N ALA A 87 4.84 3.01 -15.44
CA ALA A 87 6.21 2.74 -15.02
C ALA A 87 6.53 3.26 -13.60
N ASP A 88 6.11 4.50 -13.30
CA ASP A 88 6.33 5.10 -11.99
C ASP A 88 5.41 4.49 -10.93
N HIS A 89 4.17 4.15 -11.31
CA HIS A 89 3.22 3.46 -10.43
C HIS A 89 3.79 2.10 -10.01
N LYS A 90 4.18 1.27 -10.98
CA LYS A 90 4.77 -0.05 -10.73
C LYS A 90 6.02 0.04 -9.85
N LYS A 91 6.85 1.06 -10.02
CA LYS A 91 8.02 1.27 -9.15
C LYS A 91 7.62 1.50 -7.69
N ALA A 92 6.50 2.18 -7.42
CA ALA A 92 5.99 2.35 -6.06
C ALA A 92 5.52 1.00 -5.47
N HIS A 93 4.81 0.19 -6.26
CA HIS A 93 4.41 -1.16 -5.88
C HIS A 93 5.59 -2.07 -5.55
N ASP A 94 6.56 -2.15 -6.46
CA ASP A 94 7.74 -3.01 -6.31
C ASP A 94 8.51 -2.65 -5.02
N GLY A 95 8.60 -1.35 -4.69
CA GLY A 95 9.22 -0.88 -3.46
C GLY A 95 8.45 -1.29 -2.20
N PHE A 96 7.12 -1.23 -2.22
CA PHE A 96 6.29 -1.65 -1.10
C PHE A 96 6.31 -3.16 -0.89
N GLU A 97 6.20 -3.95 -1.97
CA GLU A 97 6.31 -5.41 -1.91
C GLU A 97 7.66 -5.88 -1.40
N ALA A 98 8.76 -5.23 -1.81
CA ALA A 98 10.09 -5.54 -1.31
C ALA A 98 10.17 -5.39 0.22
N ARG A 99 9.63 -4.28 0.75
CA ARG A 99 9.57 -4.05 2.20
C ARG A 99 8.67 -5.05 2.92
N LEU A 100 7.49 -5.34 2.37
CA LEU A 100 6.59 -6.35 2.95
C LEU A 100 7.22 -7.74 2.98
N LYS A 101 7.96 -8.12 1.93
CA LYS A 101 8.62 -9.42 1.83
C LYS A 101 9.58 -9.67 2.98
N GLU A 102 10.33 -8.65 3.39
CA GLU A 102 11.27 -8.67 4.53
C GLU A 102 10.58 -8.74 5.90
N GLY A 103 9.30 -8.36 5.98
CA GLY A 103 8.52 -8.36 7.22
C GLY A 103 8.41 -9.76 7.85
N GLN A 104 8.65 -9.81 9.16
CA GLN A 104 8.54 -11.01 10.01
C GLN A 104 7.66 -10.71 11.22
N VAL A 105 7.09 -11.74 11.83
CA VAL A 105 6.37 -11.61 13.10
C VAL A 105 7.33 -11.67 14.29
N PRO A 106 7.10 -10.90 15.36
CA PRO A 106 6.07 -9.87 15.47
C PRO A 106 6.40 -8.64 14.61
N VAL A 107 5.40 -8.12 13.89
CA VAL A 107 5.55 -6.92 13.07
C VAL A 107 5.74 -5.71 13.98
N ALA A 108 6.78 -4.92 13.74
CA ALA A 108 7.07 -3.74 14.54
C ALA A 108 5.98 -2.67 14.36
N ALA A 109 5.67 -1.93 15.43
CA ALA A 109 4.66 -0.86 15.38
C ALA A 109 4.98 0.21 14.33
N ASP A 110 6.28 0.53 14.14
CA ASP A 110 6.73 1.48 13.13
C ASP A 110 6.50 0.96 11.70
N ASP A 111 6.58 -0.35 11.47
CA ASP A 111 6.28 -0.94 10.16
C ASP A 111 4.78 -0.95 9.88
N VAL A 112 3.94 -1.22 10.90
CA VAL A 112 2.49 -1.08 10.78
C VAL A 112 2.11 0.37 10.48
N LYS A 113 2.71 1.33 11.19
CA LYS A 113 2.51 2.76 10.93
C LYS A 113 2.92 3.13 9.50
N ALA A 114 4.10 2.67 9.06
CA ALA A 114 4.57 2.92 7.70
C ALA A 114 3.65 2.30 6.64
N ALA A 115 3.10 1.10 6.86
CA ALA A 115 2.15 0.47 5.95
C ALA A 115 0.82 1.26 5.88
N LYS A 116 0.30 1.71 7.03
CA LYS A 116 -0.90 2.55 7.09
C LYS A 116 -0.73 3.85 6.31
N GLU A 117 0.39 4.53 6.53
CA GLU A 117 0.75 5.77 5.85
C GLU A 117 0.98 5.57 4.36
N TRP A 118 1.66 4.49 3.97
CA TRP A 118 1.93 4.19 2.57
C TRP A 118 0.63 3.98 1.79
N LEU A 119 -0.28 3.12 2.27
CA LEU A 119 -1.50 2.78 1.54
C LEU A 119 -2.41 4.01 1.34
N VAL A 120 -2.56 4.83 2.38
CA VAL A 120 -3.39 6.04 2.31
C VAL A 120 -2.85 7.05 1.28
N ASN A 121 -1.54 7.28 1.30
CA ASN A 121 -0.90 8.22 0.39
C ASN A 121 -0.79 7.66 -1.03
N HIS A 122 -0.61 6.34 -1.18
CA HIS A 122 -0.60 5.67 -2.48
C HIS A 122 -1.95 5.79 -3.17
N ILE A 123 -3.04 5.43 -2.49
CA ILE A 123 -4.38 5.54 -3.08
C ILE A 123 -4.70 6.98 -3.49
N LYS A 124 -4.55 7.93 -2.58
CA LYS A 124 -4.96 9.32 -2.83
C LYS A 124 -3.98 10.10 -3.73
N GLY A 125 -2.70 9.75 -3.71
CA GLY A 125 -1.64 10.48 -4.42
C GLY A 125 -1.14 9.83 -5.70
N VAL A 126 -1.38 8.53 -5.89
CA VAL A 126 -0.93 7.73 -7.04
C VAL A 126 -2.14 7.16 -7.77
N ASP A 127 -2.99 6.39 -7.11
CA ASP A 127 -4.10 5.66 -7.75
C ASP A 127 -5.16 6.62 -8.31
N PHE A 128 -5.41 7.72 -7.59
CA PHE A 128 -6.34 8.74 -8.04
C PHE A 128 -5.99 9.35 -9.40
N LYS A 129 -4.74 9.24 -9.85
CA LYS A 129 -4.29 9.75 -11.15
C LYS A 129 -4.80 8.93 -12.32
N TYR A 130 -5.13 7.65 -12.12
CA TYR A 130 -5.65 6.80 -13.19
C TYR A 130 -7.19 6.86 -13.29
N LYS A 131 -7.87 7.55 -12.36
CA LYS A 131 -9.35 7.65 -12.39
C LYS A 131 -9.80 8.14 -13.77
N THR A 132 -10.81 7.46 -14.32
CA THR A 132 -11.37 7.67 -15.67
C THR A 132 -10.43 7.37 -16.85
N LEU A 133 -9.25 6.78 -16.59
CA LEU A 133 -8.24 6.46 -17.61
C LEU A 133 -8.02 4.96 -17.84
N LEU A 134 -8.40 4.10 -16.89
CA LEU A 134 -8.34 2.63 -17.01
C LEU A 134 -9.63 2.02 -17.56
#